data_AF-A0A934B057-F1
#
_entry.id   AF-A0A934B057-F1
#
_cell.length_a   1.000
_cell.length_b   1.000
_cell.length_c   1.000
_cell.angle_alpha   90.00
_cell.angle_beta   90.00
_cell.angle_gamma   90.00
#
_symmetry.space_group_name_H-M   'P 1'
#
loop_
_entity.id
_entity.type
_entity.pdbx_description
1 polymer ?
#
loop_
_entity_poly.entity_id
_entity_poly.type
_entity_poly.pdbx_seq_one_letter_code
_entity_poly.pdbx_strand_id
1 'polypeptide(L)'
;MVSLKKYKKDLEKLSLDYLIFNIKYVPDIMEWAVENNQMLGEPHLPMKLVVESDDDLTMVLQSEVKESMISDVIKNLSVRWSVRDNTVDMEKKLDTTRKRLAYCFLKEYARALQKVDGGEISEDEWVLEELDYLGYLAPENAAS
;
A
#
# COMPACT_ATOMS: atom_id res chain seq x y z
N MET A 1 -9.61 -5.35 -14.65
CA MET A 1 -9.25 -6.19 -13.49
C MET A 1 -7.74 -6.32 -13.44
N VAL A 2 -7.14 -6.12 -12.27
CA VAL A 2 -5.71 -6.23 -12.02
C VAL A 2 -5.48 -7.44 -11.13
N SER A 3 -4.71 -8.42 -11.60
CA SER A 3 -4.31 -9.55 -10.77
C SER A 3 -3.06 -9.17 -9.96
N LEU A 4 -3.15 -9.19 -8.63
CA LEU A 4 -2.01 -8.86 -7.76
C LEU A 4 -0.90 -9.93 -7.85
N LYS A 5 -1.23 -11.15 -8.29
CA LYS A 5 -0.24 -12.19 -8.56
C LYS A 5 0.77 -11.80 -9.64
N LYS A 6 0.43 -10.87 -10.56
CA LYS A 6 1.38 -10.31 -11.54
C LYS A 6 2.51 -9.52 -10.88
N TYR A 7 2.25 -8.93 -9.71
CA TYR A 7 3.19 -8.13 -8.93
C TYR A 7 3.78 -8.90 -7.75
N LYS A 8 3.60 -10.24 -7.74
CA LYS A 8 4.03 -11.10 -6.63
C LYS A 8 5.49 -10.86 -6.25
N LYS A 9 6.41 -10.79 -7.22
CA LYS A 9 7.84 -10.55 -6.96
C LYS A 9 8.12 -9.21 -6.30
N ASP A 10 7.44 -8.14 -6.73
CA ASP A 10 7.59 -6.82 -6.13
C ASP A 10 7.06 -6.81 -4.69
N LEU A 11 5.90 -7.42 -4.46
CA LEU A 11 5.28 -7.49 -3.14
C LEU A 11 6.04 -8.41 -2.18
N GLU A 12 6.58 -9.53 -2.66
CA GLU A 12 7.47 -10.41 -1.88
C GLU A 12 8.77 -9.70 -1.52
N LYS A 13 9.36 -8.92 -2.44
CA LYS A 13 10.54 -8.11 -2.13
C LYS A 13 10.25 -7.11 -1.01
N LEU A 14 9.18 -6.33 -1.15
CA LEU A 14 8.75 -5.41 -0.09
C LEU A 14 8.51 -6.15 1.23
N SER A 15 7.84 -7.30 1.17
CA SER A 15 7.57 -8.08 2.38
C SER A 15 8.85 -8.53 3.09
N LEU A 16 9.89 -8.92 2.35
CA LEU A 16 11.20 -9.23 2.93
C LEU A 16 11.89 -7.98 3.50
N ASP A 17 11.87 -6.85 2.77
CA ASP A 17 12.49 -5.60 3.20
C ASP A 17 11.87 -5.06 4.52
N TYR A 18 10.58 -5.36 4.77
CA TYR A 18 9.84 -4.96 5.97
C TYR A 18 9.56 -6.10 6.97
N LEU A 19 10.26 -7.23 6.86
CA LEU A 19 10.16 -8.38 7.77
C LEU A 19 8.73 -8.96 7.91
N ILE A 20 7.95 -8.90 6.84
CA ILE A 20 6.65 -9.55 6.70
C ILE A 20 6.87 -10.87 5.98
N PHE A 21 6.92 -11.98 6.72
CA PHE A 21 7.29 -13.27 6.12
C PHE A 21 6.10 -14.02 5.50
N ASN A 22 4.88 -13.58 5.78
CA ASN A 22 3.66 -14.24 5.34
C ASN A 22 2.84 -13.36 4.39
N ILE A 23 2.51 -13.91 3.22
CA ILE A 23 1.59 -13.28 2.26
C ILE A 23 0.43 -14.24 1.99
N LYS A 24 -0.79 -13.78 2.26
CA LYS A 24 -2.02 -14.54 2.05
C LYS A 24 -2.88 -13.87 0.98
N TYR A 25 -3.25 -14.61 -0.05
CA TYR A 25 -4.18 -14.12 -1.07
C TYR A 25 -5.62 -14.53 -0.75
N VAL A 26 -6.55 -13.59 -0.79
CA VAL A 26 -7.99 -13.81 -0.60
C VAL A 26 -8.79 -13.39 -1.84
N PRO A 27 -10.01 -13.91 -2.06
CA PRO A 27 -10.84 -13.49 -3.20
C PRO A 27 -11.35 -12.06 -3.07
N ASP A 28 -11.82 -11.68 -1.88
CA ASP A 28 -12.37 -10.36 -1.54
C ASP A 28 -11.82 -9.94 -0.17
N ILE A 29 -11.10 -8.81 -0.12
CA ILE A 29 -10.48 -8.34 1.13
C ILE A 29 -11.50 -7.71 2.08
N MET A 30 -12.61 -7.17 1.58
CA MET A 30 -13.66 -6.56 2.40
C MET A 30 -14.46 -7.64 3.10
N GLU A 31 -14.86 -8.68 2.38
CA GLU A 31 -15.53 -9.85 2.97
C GLU A 31 -14.62 -10.53 4.00
N TRP A 32 -13.35 -10.79 3.64
CA TRP A 32 -12.38 -11.35 4.55
C TRP A 32 -12.19 -10.50 5.82
N ALA A 33 -12.11 -9.17 5.69
CA ALA A 33 -11.95 -8.28 6.83
C ALA A 33 -13.16 -8.36 7.78
N VAL A 34 -14.39 -8.41 7.26
CA VAL A 34 -15.61 -8.59 8.05
C VAL A 34 -15.59 -9.93 8.79
N GLU A 35 -15.27 -11.02 8.10
CA GLU A 35 -15.22 -12.38 8.70
C GLU A 35 -14.17 -12.51 9.80
N ASN A 36 -13.07 -11.76 9.70
CA ASN A 36 -11.94 -11.84 10.63
C ASN A 36 -11.90 -10.67 11.63
N ASN A 37 -13.00 -9.90 11.72
CA ASN A 37 -13.14 -8.74 12.61
C ASN A 37 -11.99 -7.72 12.48
N GLN A 38 -11.55 -7.49 11.25
CA GLN A 38 -10.51 -6.53 10.90
C GLN A 38 -11.12 -5.26 10.32
N MET A 39 -10.53 -4.10 10.62
CA MET A 39 -10.85 -2.85 9.95
C MET A 39 -9.79 -2.54 8.88
N LEU A 40 -10.23 -2.31 7.64
CA LEU A 40 -9.35 -1.81 6.60
C LEU A 40 -8.92 -0.38 6.91
N GLY A 41 -7.68 -0.03 6.56
CA GLY A 41 -7.16 1.31 6.81
C GLY A 41 -7.79 2.39 5.93
N GLU A 42 -8.24 2.03 4.72
CA GLU A 42 -8.98 2.91 3.81
C GLU A 42 -10.03 2.12 3.02
N PRO A 43 -11.12 2.77 2.56
CA PRO A 43 -12.02 2.19 1.58
C PRO A 43 -11.24 1.74 0.33
N HIS A 44 -11.58 0.56 -0.18
CA HIS A 44 -10.98 -0.01 -1.41
C HIS A 44 -9.49 -0.37 -1.34
N LEU A 45 -8.87 -0.29 -0.16
CA LEU A 45 -7.48 -0.72 0.00
C LEU A 45 -7.36 -2.22 -0.29
N PRO A 46 -6.51 -2.64 -1.24
CA PRO A 46 -6.50 -4.00 -1.75
C PRO A 46 -5.73 -4.98 -0.84
N MET A 47 -5.28 -4.50 0.32
CA MET A 47 -4.41 -5.24 1.22
C MET A 47 -4.58 -4.80 2.67
N LYS A 48 -4.22 -5.69 3.59
CA LYS A 48 -4.27 -5.48 5.03
C LYS A 48 -3.09 -6.17 5.69
N LEU A 49 -2.33 -5.45 6.49
CA LEU A 49 -1.34 -6.06 7.39
C LEU A 49 -2.05 -6.48 8.68
N VAL A 50 -1.86 -7.74 9.08
CA VAL A 50 -2.34 -8.27 10.36
C VAL A 50 -1.21 -8.85 11.19
N VAL A 51 -1.38 -8.74 12.50
CA VAL A 51 -0.51 -9.35 13.50
C VAL A 51 -1.20 -10.64 13.94
N GLU A 52 -0.67 -11.79 13.51
CA GLU A 52 -1.20 -13.11 13.87
C GLU A 52 -0.69 -13.55 15.26
N SER A 53 0.54 -13.14 15.61
CA SER A 53 1.15 -13.28 16.94
C SER A 53 2.23 -12.22 17.16
N ASP A 54 2.83 -12.15 18.35
CA ASP A 54 3.73 -11.05 18.78
C ASP A 54 4.84 -10.70 17.77
N ASP A 55 5.31 -11.67 16.97
CA ASP A 55 6.35 -11.47 15.95
C ASP A 55 5.93 -11.95 14.54
N ASP A 56 4.66 -12.28 14.32
CA ASP A 56 4.19 -12.83 13.04
C ASP A 56 3.24 -11.87 12.31
N LEU A 57 3.81 -11.18 11.31
CA LEU A 57 3.10 -10.27 10.42
C LEU A 57 2.68 -11.00 9.15
N THR A 58 1.39 -10.94 8.82
CA THR A 58 0.83 -11.45 7.57
C THR A 58 0.24 -10.31 6.75
N MET A 59 0.73 -10.13 5.52
CA MET A 59 0.10 -9.27 4.53
C MET A 59 -0.99 -10.05 3.79
N VAL A 60 -2.24 -9.67 4.01
CA VAL A 60 -3.40 -10.24 3.30
C VAL A 60 -3.71 -9.38 2.07
N LEU A 61 -3.77 -10.00 0.91
CA LEU A 61 -3.90 -9.36 -0.40
C LEU A 61 -5.14 -9.85 -1.14
N GLN A 62 -5.92 -8.96 -1.72
CA GLN A 62 -6.96 -9.37 -2.67
C GLN A 62 -6.33 -9.92 -3.97
N SER A 63 -6.79 -11.08 -4.43
CA SER A 63 -6.21 -11.77 -5.59
C SER A 63 -6.39 -11.00 -6.89
N GLU A 64 -7.58 -10.42 -7.08
CA GLU A 64 -7.94 -9.62 -8.23
C GLU A 64 -8.71 -8.38 -7.80
N VAL A 65 -8.28 -7.21 -8.26
CA VAL A 65 -8.89 -5.94 -7.89
C VAL A 65 -9.34 -5.17 -9.11
N LYS A 66 -10.40 -4.38 -8.95
CA LYS A 66 -10.75 -3.38 -9.97
C LYS A 66 -9.71 -2.28 -9.94
N GLU A 67 -9.27 -1.81 -11.10
CA GLU A 67 -8.30 -0.72 -11.19
C GLU A 67 -8.81 0.57 -10.53
N SER A 68 -10.14 0.77 -10.54
CA SER A 68 -10.81 1.85 -9.82
C SER A 68 -10.55 1.81 -8.32
N MET A 69 -10.46 0.63 -7.70
CA MET A 69 -10.20 0.51 -6.26
C MET A 69 -8.85 1.09 -5.88
N ILE A 70 -7.80 0.72 -6.62
CA ILE A 70 -6.45 1.29 -6.43
C ILE A 70 -6.47 2.79 -6.74
N SER A 71 -7.16 3.19 -7.82
CA SER A 71 -7.24 4.60 -8.21
C SER A 71 -7.94 5.46 -7.16
N ASP A 72 -8.95 4.94 -6.46
CA ASP A 72 -9.65 5.65 -5.39
C ASP A 72 -8.73 5.89 -4.18
N VAL A 73 -7.87 4.92 -3.83
CA VAL A 73 -6.84 5.10 -2.80
C VAL A 73 -5.89 6.24 -3.18
N ILE A 74 -5.44 6.28 -4.44
CA ILE A 74 -4.55 7.35 -4.90
C ILE A 74 -5.25 8.71 -4.96
N LYS A 75 -6.54 8.76 -5.32
CA LYS A 75 -7.32 10.00 -5.25
C LYS A 75 -7.46 10.51 -3.81
N ASN A 76 -7.68 9.61 -2.85
CA ASN A 76 -7.73 9.99 -1.44
C ASN A 76 -6.39 10.56 -0.97
N LEU A 77 -5.28 9.92 -1.37
CA LEU A 77 -3.94 10.49 -1.18
C LEU A 77 -3.82 11.89 -1.80
N SER A 78 -4.23 12.07 -3.07
CA SER A 78 -4.18 13.38 -3.73
C SER A 78 -4.93 14.46 -2.96
N VAL A 79 -6.12 14.14 -2.43
CA VAL A 79 -6.92 15.06 -1.61
C VAL A 79 -6.20 15.40 -0.32
N ARG A 80 -5.73 14.40 0.44
CA ARG A 80 -5.00 14.64 1.70
C ARG A 80 -3.71 15.42 1.46
N TRP A 81 -2.97 15.06 0.42
CA TRP A 81 -1.69 15.70 0.10
C TRP A 81 -1.86 17.15 -0.38
N SER A 82 -2.99 17.51 -0.99
CA SER A 82 -3.25 18.89 -1.42
C SER A 82 -3.25 19.90 -0.28
N VAL A 83 -3.49 19.45 0.97
CA VAL A 83 -3.39 20.28 2.18
C VAL A 83 -1.92 20.61 2.49
N ARG A 84 -1.00 19.74 2.08
CA ARG A 84 0.44 19.86 2.32
C ARG A 84 1.18 20.51 1.15
N ASP A 85 0.92 20.05 -0.06
CA ASP A 85 1.49 20.55 -1.30
C ASP A 85 0.49 20.33 -2.46
N ASN A 86 -0.05 21.43 -2.97
CA ASN A 86 -1.02 21.42 -4.06
C ASN A 86 -0.40 21.46 -5.46
N THR A 87 0.93 21.51 -5.56
CA THR A 87 1.65 21.56 -6.85
C THR A 87 1.99 20.16 -7.36
N VAL A 88 2.06 19.17 -6.46
CA VAL A 88 2.39 17.78 -6.80
C VAL A 88 1.15 17.03 -7.25
N ASP A 89 1.19 16.54 -8.48
CA ASP A 89 0.18 15.63 -9.04
C ASP A 89 0.50 14.19 -8.62
N MET A 90 -0.16 13.72 -7.56
CA MET A 90 0.06 12.38 -7.01
C MET A 90 -0.34 11.26 -7.97
N GLU A 91 -1.33 11.48 -8.83
CA GLU A 91 -1.73 10.50 -9.83
C GLU A 91 -0.65 10.31 -10.88
N LYS A 92 0.08 11.38 -11.25
CA LYS A 92 1.27 11.30 -12.11
C LYS A 92 2.50 10.76 -11.38
N LYS A 93 2.70 11.12 -10.12
CA LYS A 93 3.82 10.61 -9.32
C LYS A 93 3.73 9.09 -9.15
N LEU A 94 2.51 8.56 -8.99
CA LEU A 94 2.18 7.15 -8.89
C LEU A 94 1.46 6.67 -10.17
N ASP A 95 2.07 6.91 -11.33
CA ASP A 95 1.50 6.64 -12.66
C ASP A 95 1.37 5.15 -13.03
N THR A 96 2.12 4.26 -12.38
CA THR A 96 2.05 2.82 -12.66
C THR A 96 1.37 2.04 -11.54
N THR A 97 0.68 0.96 -11.90
CA THR A 97 0.08 0.03 -10.94
C THR A 97 1.11 -0.50 -9.94
N ARG A 98 2.37 -0.71 -10.36
CA ARG A 98 3.47 -1.13 -9.49
C ARG A 98 3.73 -0.11 -8.37
N LYS A 99 3.86 1.17 -8.71
CA LYS A 99 4.05 2.26 -7.73
C LYS A 99 2.84 2.38 -6.81
N ARG A 100 1.62 2.30 -7.35
CA ARG A 100 0.38 2.39 -6.57
C ARG A 100 0.21 1.24 -5.57
N LEU A 101 0.58 0.02 -5.97
CA LEU A 101 0.55 -1.15 -5.08
C LEU A 101 1.63 -1.06 -3.99
N ALA A 102 2.83 -0.58 -4.33
CA ALA A 102 3.88 -0.32 -3.34
C ALA A 102 3.43 0.74 -2.31
N TYR A 103 2.77 1.81 -2.77
CA TYR A 103 2.14 2.79 -1.89
C TYR A 103 1.13 2.13 -0.94
N CYS A 104 0.19 1.33 -1.46
CA CYS A 104 -0.81 0.65 -0.64
C CYS A 104 -0.17 -0.27 0.42
N PHE A 105 0.91 -0.96 0.06
CA PHE A 105 1.64 -1.87 0.95
C PHE A 105 2.29 -1.10 2.10
N LEU A 106 3.09 -0.09 1.76
CA LEU A 106 3.80 0.73 2.72
C LEU A 106 2.82 1.51 3.59
N LYS A 107 1.65 1.89 3.07
CA LYS A 107 0.60 2.57 3.85
C LYS A 107 0.03 1.67 4.94
N GLU A 108 -0.25 0.39 4.65
CA GLU A 108 -0.68 -0.55 5.70
C GLU A 108 0.44 -0.85 6.69
N TYR A 109 1.69 -0.94 6.22
CA TYR A 109 2.83 -1.09 7.11
C TYR A 109 2.99 0.10 8.05
N ALA A 110 2.92 1.33 7.51
CA ALA A 110 2.98 2.56 8.28
C ALA A 110 1.90 2.59 9.37
N ARG A 111 0.65 2.26 9.02
CA ARG A 111 -0.47 2.16 9.99
C ARG A 111 -0.22 1.14 11.10
N ALA A 112 0.37 0.00 10.75
CA ALA A 112 0.64 -1.07 11.72
C ALA A 112 1.81 -0.75 12.64
N LEU A 113 2.87 -0.12 12.12
CA LEU A 113 3.97 0.42 12.92
C LEU A 113 3.48 1.55 13.84
N GLN A 114 2.56 2.37 13.32
CA GLN A 114 2.09 3.59 13.96
C GLN A 114 0.78 3.40 14.73
N LYS A 115 0.84 2.67 15.86
CA LYS A 115 0.23 3.20 17.11
C LYS A 115 0.95 4.49 17.58
N VAL A 116 1.34 5.36 16.65
CA VAL A 116 2.20 6.53 16.82
C VAL A 116 1.37 7.74 16.41
N ASP A 117 1.41 8.78 17.22
CA ASP A 117 0.52 9.95 17.29
C ASP A 117 0.45 10.87 16.04
N GLY A 118 0.76 10.42 14.82
CA GLY A 118 1.04 11.28 13.67
C GLY A 118 -0.11 11.57 12.69
N GLY A 119 -1.16 10.74 12.64
CA GLY A 119 -2.31 10.89 11.72
C GLY A 119 -1.98 10.64 10.23
N GLU A 120 -3.02 10.58 9.39
CA GLU A 120 -2.93 10.08 8.01
C GLU A 120 -1.90 10.80 7.12
N ILE A 121 -1.70 12.11 7.32
CA ILE A 121 -0.75 12.90 6.52
C ILE A 121 0.71 12.51 6.82
N SER A 122 1.03 12.21 8.08
CA SER A 122 2.39 11.80 8.46
C SER A 122 2.72 10.41 7.92
N GLU A 123 1.74 9.50 7.91
CA GLU A 123 1.86 8.20 7.27
C GLU A 123 2.05 8.35 5.75
N ASP A 124 1.28 9.23 5.09
CA ASP A 124 1.43 9.49 3.65
C ASP A 124 2.83 10.05 3.32
N GLU A 125 3.36 10.95 4.16
CA GLU A 125 4.72 11.49 4.02
C GLU A 125 5.78 10.39 4.12
N TRP A 126 5.73 9.59 5.19
CA TRP A 126 6.67 8.49 5.39
C TRP A 126 6.65 7.52 4.20
N VAL A 127 5.45 7.15 3.72
CA VAL A 127 5.32 6.25 2.57
C VAL A 127 5.96 6.86 1.31
N LEU A 128 5.78 8.16 1.07
CA LEU A 128 6.33 8.80 -0.13
C LEU A 128 7.85 8.94 -0.09
N GLU A 129 8.43 9.21 1.09
CA GLU A 129 9.88 9.18 1.31
C GLU A 129 10.44 7.79 1.08
N GLU A 130 9.76 6.76 1.59
CA GLU A 130 10.18 5.37 1.47
C GLU A 130 10.10 4.86 0.03
N LEU A 131 9.06 5.26 -0.72
CA LEU A 131 8.97 4.98 -2.15
C LEU A 131 10.11 5.61 -2.95
N ASP A 132 10.55 6.80 -2.56
CA ASP A 132 11.71 7.46 -3.19
C ASP A 132 13.00 6.70 -2.87
N TYR A 133 13.22 6.39 -1.59
CA TYR A 133 14.36 5.64 -1.10
C TYR A 133 14.51 4.27 -1.78
N LEU A 134 13.39 3.55 -1.96
CA LEU A 134 13.35 2.26 -2.64
C LEU A 134 13.46 2.37 -4.18
N GLY A 135 13.51 3.59 -4.72
CA GLY A 135 13.67 3.87 -6.15
C GLY A 135 12.39 3.70 -6.97
N TYR A 136 11.20 3.63 -6.35
CA TYR A 136 9.93 3.56 -7.09
C TYR A 136 9.60 4.86 -7.81
N LEU A 137 10.13 6.00 -7.36
CA LEU A 137 9.85 7.31 -7.93
C LEU A 137 10.90 7.78 -8.95
N ALA A 138 12.00 7.04 -9.09
CA ALA A 138 12.98 7.29 -10.13
C ALA A 138 12.38 7.03 -11.53
N PRO A 139 12.78 7.78 -12.57
CA PRO A 139 12.41 7.49 -13.95
C PRO A 139 12.97 6.11 -14.35
N GLU A 140 12.17 5.30 -15.07
CA GLU A 140 12.50 3.89 -15.40
C GLU A 140 13.81 3.71 -16.19
N ASN A 141 14.41 4.79 -16.70
CA ASN A 141 15.67 4.81 -17.44
C ASN A 141 16.92 5.12 -16.57
N ALA A 142 16.80 5.23 -15.25
CA ALA A 142 17.93 5.53 -14.36
C ALA A 142 18.76 4.30 -13.96
N ALA A 143 18.34 3.09 -14.34
CA ALA A 143 19.08 1.85 -14.14
C ALA A 143 19.65 1.36 -15.48
N SER A 144 20.78 1.93 -15.89
CA SER A 144 21.66 1.42 -16.95
C SER A 144 23.05 1.19 -16.39
#